data_AF-A7SU12-F1
#
_entry.id   AF-A7SU12-F1
#
_cell.length_a   1.000
_cell.length_b   1.000
_cell.length_c   1.000
_cell.angle_alpha   90.00
_cell.angle_beta   90.00
_cell.angle_gamma   90.00
#
_symmetry.space_group_name_H-M   'P 1'
#
loop_
_entity.id
_entity.type
_entity.pdbx_description
1 polymer ?
#
loop_
_entity_poly.entity_id
_entity_poly.type
_entity_poly.pdbx_seq_one_letter_code
_entity_poly.pdbx_strand_id
1 'polypeptide(L)'
;EQCPLWAARGDCDRNKSWMLINCRISCNQCREGKDIDKEQCPLWAARGDCDRNKSWMLINCRISCNQCRGEPNALLLGIVSDCKDQMLSCPERALTGECKAKPLPILSQCRQSCGLC
;
A
#
# COMPACT_ATOMS: atom_id res chain seq x y z
N GLU A 1 -3.45 0.19 11.89
CA GLU A 1 -4.28 0.56 10.73
C GLU A 1 -5.33 1.68 10.94
N GLN A 2 -5.12 2.73 11.76
CA GLN A 2 -6.04 3.90 11.83
C GLN A 2 -5.41 5.22 11.37
N CYS A 3 -4.22 5.16 10.76
CA CYS A 3 -3.48 6.33 10.30
C CYS A 3 -4.29 7.30 9.42
N PRO A 4 -5.14 6.84 8.47
CA PRO A 4 -5.97 7.76 7.68
C PRO A 4 -6.98 8.55 8.54
N LEU A 5 -7.60 7.90 9.53
CA LEU A 5 -8.57 8.53 10.43
C LEU A 5 -7.90 9.53 11.37
N TRP A 6 -6.75 9.17 11.94
CA TRP A 6 -6.00 10.09 12.82
C TRP A 6 -5.44 11.27 12.05
N ALA A 7 -4.92 11.06 10.84
CA ALA A 7 -4.50 12.15 9.98
C ALA A 7 -5.66 13.10 9.63
N ALA A 8 -6.83 12.56 9.27
CA ALA A 8 -8.03 13.36 9.00
C ALA A 8 -8.53 14.14 10.23
N ARG A 9 -8.26 13.65 11.44
CA ARG A 9 -8.57 14.37 12.68
C ARG A 9 -7.57 15.50 12.99
N GLY A 10 -6.41 15.55 12.35
CA GLY A 10 -5.35 16.52 12.61
C GLY A 10 -4.24 16.03 13.54
N ASP A 11 -4.13 14.72 13.75
CA ASP A 11 -3.08 14.16 14.62
C ASP A 11 -1.67 14.30 14.03
N CYS A 12 -1.56 14.58 12.73
CA CYS A 12 -0.28 14.92 12.10
C CYS A 12 0.39 16.16 12.71
N ASP A 13 -0.41 17.08 13.26
CA ASP A 13 0.07 18.27 13.94
C ASP A 13 0.08 18.08 15.46
N ARG A 14 -0.98 17.49 16.02
CA ARG A 14 -1.13 17.30 17.48
C ARG A 14 -0.24 16.21 18.05
N ASN A 15 0.00 15.15 17.28
CA ASN A 15 0.82 14.01 17.67
C ASN A 15 1.89 13.74 16.61
N LYS A 16 2.55 14.82 16.18
CA LYS A 16 3.53 14.82 15.10
C LYS A 16 4.61 13.76 15.28
N SER A 17 5.28 13.69 16.44
CA SER A 17 6.37 12.74 16.65
C SER A 17 5.95 11.29 16.45
N TRP A 18 4.76 10.90 16.91
CA TRP A 18 4.27 9.54 16.76
C TRP A 18 3.73 9.29 15.35
N MET A 19 2.95 10.23 14.81
CA MET A 19 2.34 10.14 13.49
C MET A 19 3.37 10.18 12.36
N LEU A 20 4.48 10.91 12.51
CA LEU A 20 5.56 10.94 11.52
C LEU A 20 6.35 9.62 11.47
N ILE A 21 6.36 8.85 12.56
CA ILE A 21 7.04 7.54 12.59
C ILE A 21 6.10 6.45 12.07
N ASN A 22 4.86 6.44 12.55
CA ASN A 22 3.90 5.35 12.34
C ASN A 22 2.90 5.60 11.21
N CYS A 23 2.60 6.86 10.89
CA CYS A 23 1.53 7.27 9.97
C CYS A 23 2.00 8.32 8.93
N ARG A 24 3.30 8.30 8.61
CA ARG A 24 3.99 9.22 7.70
C ARG A 24 3.26 9.45 6.36
N ILE A 25 2.68 8.40 5.80
CA ILE A 25 1.94 8.45 4.52
C ILE A 25 0.67 9.28 4.68
N SER A 26 -0.13 8.97 5.72
CA SER A 26 -1.38 9.68 6.00
C SER A 26 -1.14 11.15 6.36
N CYS A 27 0.03 11.49 6.89
CA CYS A 27 0.46 12.86 7.13
C CYS A 27 1.08 13.57 5.91
N ASN A 28 0.95 12.99 4.72
CA ASN A 28 1.51 13.52 3.46
C ASN A 28 3.03 13.73 3.46
N GLN A 29 3.76 13.15 4.41
CA GLN A 29 5.21 13.31 4.52
C GLN A 29 5.97 12.50 3.45
N CYS A 30 5.28 11.54 2.83
CA CYS A 30 5.77 10.76 1.71
C CYS A 30 5.44 11.39 0.35
N ARG A 31 4.61 12.43 0.29
CA ARG A 31 4.24 13.09 -0.98
C ARG A 31 5.43 13.82 -1.61
N GLU A 32 6.44 14.14 -0.81
CA GLU A 32 7.73 14.71 -1.21
C GLU A 32 8.88 13.68 -1.17
N GLY A 33 8.62 12.45 -0.72
CA GLY A 33 9.62 11.38 -0.65
C GLY A 33 9.90 10.85 -2.05
N LYS A 34 10.90 11.41 -2.71
CA LYS A 34 11.43 10.90 -3.98
C LYS A 34 12.78 10.23 -3.73
N ASP A 35 13.06 9.23 -4.54
CA ASP A 35 14.45 8.83 -4.77
C ASP A 35 15.07 9.88 -5.70
N ILE A 36 16.23 10.41 -5.28
CA ILE A 36 17.00 11.37 -6.07
C ILE A 36 17.44 10.75 -7.39
N ASP A 37 17.74 9.45 -7.36
CA ASP A 37 18.12 8.66 -8.51
C ASP A 37 17.33 7.35 -8.49
N LYS A 38 16.44 7.17 -9.47
CA LYS A 38 15.56 6.00 -9.55
C LYS A 38 16.29 4.71 -9.90
N GLU A 39 17.50 4.79 -10.45
CA GLU A 39 18.31 3.64 -10.83
C GLU A 39 19.31 3.31 -9.73
N GLN A 40 19.96 4.32 -9.15
CA GLN A 40 21.00 4.12 -8.13
C GLN A 40 20.43 3.90 -6.72
N CYS A 41 19.35 4.57 -6.33
CA CYS A 41 18.76 4.39 -5.00
C CYS A 41 18.35 2.92 -4.74
N PRO A 42 17.73 2.19 -5.68
CA PRO A 42 17.44 0.77 -5.48
C PRO A 42 18.69 -0.09 -5.34
N LEU A 43 19.75 0.22 -6.11
CA LEU A 43 21.01 -0.51 -6.05
C LEU A 43 21.74 -0.29 -4.72
N TRP A 44 21.80 0.94 -4.24
CA TRP A 44 22.37 1.28 -2.93
C TRP A 44 21.54 0.69 -1.79
N ALA A 45 20.21 0.75 -1.89
CA ALA A 45 19.33 0.09 -0.93
C ALA A 45 19.56 -1.42 -0.87
N ALA A 46 19.68 -2.09 -2.04
CA ALA A 46 19.98 -3.51 -2.13
C ALA A 46 21.37 -3.88 -1.58
N ARG A 47 22.33 -2.95 -1.62
CA ARG A 47 23.66 -3.09 -1.01
C ARG A 47 23.67 -2.86 0.51
N GLY A 48 22.55 -2.46 1.08
CA GLY A 48 22.41 -2.18 2.52
C GLY A 48 22.82 -0.76 2.91
N ASP A 49 22.90 0.18 1.97
CA ASP A 49 23.24 1.57 2.28
C ASP A 49 22.14 2.26 3.09
N CYS A 50 20.91 1.74 3.05
CA CYS A 50 19.84 2.17 3.95
C CYS A 50 20.17 1.96 5.42
N ASP A 51 21.12 1.07 5.75
CA ASP A 51 21.60 0.87 7.11
C ASP A 51 22.98 1.48 7.36
N ARG A 52 23.88 1.35 6.38
CA ARG A 52 25.27 1.84 6.47
C ARG A 52 25.36 3.36 6.31
N ASN A 53 24.48 3.95 5.52
CA ASN A 53 24.44 5.38 5.22
C ASN A 53 23.03 5.94 5.43
N LYS A 54 22.43 5.61 6.59
CA LYS A 54 21.07 6.06 6.99
C LYS A 54 20.87 7.54 6.74
N SER A 55 21.71 8.39 7.32
CA SER A 55 21.52 9.84 7.27
C SER A 55 21.39 10.38 5.85
N TRP A 56 22.14 9.84 4.89
CA TRP A 56 22.06 10.26 3.49
C TRP A 56 20.91 9.57 2.76
N MET A 57 20.80 8.24 2.89
CA MET A 57 19.81 7.43 2.17
C MET A 57 18.38 7.72 2.61
N LEU A 58 18.13 8.01 3.89
CA LEU A 58 16.79 8.35 4.38
C LEU A 58 16.35 9.77 3.97
N ILE A 59 17.26 10.59 3.45
CA ILE A 59 16.94 11.90 2.89
C ILE A 59 16.76 11.79 1.37
N ASN A 60 17.68 11.10 0.70
CA ASN A 60 17.82 11.10 -0.76
C ASN A 60 17.20 9.89 -1.47
N CYS A 61 17.04 8.76 -0.77
CA CYS A 61 16.57 7.48 -1.33
C CYS A 61 15.43 6.90 -0.49
N ARG A 62 14.46 7.75 -0.14
CA ARG A 62 13.42 7.42 0.84
C ARG A 62 12.51 6.29 0.38
N ILE A 63 12.24 6.18 -0.92
CA ILE A 63 11.40 5.12 -1.47
C ILE A 63 12.17 3.81 -1.45
N SER A 64 13.40 3.82 -1.98
CA SER A 64 14.26 2.63 -2.02
C SER A 64 14.62 2.09 -0.63
N CYS A 65 14.75 2.97 0.37
CA CYS A 65 14.94 2.56 1.77
C CYS A 65 13.66 2.24 2.53
N ASN A 66 12.55 2.04 1.82
CA ASN A 66 11.25 1.72 2.39
C ASN A 66 10.75 2.73 3.43
N GLN A 67 11.32 3.95 3.46
CA GLN A 67 10.86 5.01 4.36
C GLN A 67 9.55 5.62 3.87
N CYS A 68 9.20 5.40 2.61
CA CYS A 68 7.97 5.92 2.00
C CYS A 68 7.12 4.81 1.37
N ARG A 69 7.38 3.53 1.69
CA ARG A 69 6.42 2.45 1.40
C ARG A 69 5.22 2.60 2.33
N GLY A 70 4.30 3.49 1.94
CA GLY A 70 2.92 3.06 1.99
C GLY A 70 2.77 1.94 0.99
N GLU A 71 1.99 0.95 1.37
CA GLU A 71 1.21 0.14 0.41
C GLU A 71 1.05 0.98 -0.87
N PRO A 72 1.60 0.55 -2.02
CA PRO A 72 1.31 1.24 -3.26
C PRO A 72 -0.19 1.33 -3.29
N ASN A 73 -0.73 2.55 -3.25
CA ASN A 73 -2.17 2.75 -3.31
C ASN A 73 -2.67 1.83 -4.42
N ALA A 74 -3.38 0.78 -4.01
CA ALA A 74 -4.01 -0.23 -4.87
C ALA A 74 -5.13 0.38 -5.73
N LEU A 75 -5.08 1.71 -5.91
CA LEU A 75 -5.97 2.53 -6.68
C LEU A 75 -5.42 2.82 -8.08
N LEU A 76 -4.13 2.56 -8.39
CA LEU A 76 -3.56 2.94 -9.69
C LEU A 76 -2.84 1.83 -10.47
N LEU A 77 -2.58 0.66 -9.87
CA LEU A 77 -2.13 -0.52 -10.60
C LEU A 77 -2.98 -1.68 -10.13
N GLY A 78 -3.98 -2.07 -10.93
CA GLY A 78 -4.92 -3.16 -10.68
C GLY A 78 -4.27 -4.54 -10.61
N ILE A 79 -3.26 -4.69 -9.76
CA ILE A 79 -2.63 -5.95 -9.39
C ILE A 79 -2.84 -6.04 -7.89
N VAL A 80 -4.06 -6.43 -7.54
CA VAL A 80 -4.42 -6.76 -6.16
C VAL A 80 -3.61 -8.02 -5.82
N SER A 81 -2.50 -7.83 -5.11
CA SER A 81 -1.73 -8.94 -4.52
C SER A 81 -2.43 -9.59 -3.33
N ASP A 82 -3.72 -9.30 -3.12
CA ASP A 82 -4.60 -10.07 -2.26
C ASP A 82 -5.91 -10.43 -2.99
N CYS A 83 -5.77 -11.28 -4.01
CA CYS A 83 -6.91 -11.94 -4.62
C CYS A 83 -7.53 -12.90 -3.60
N LYS A 84 -8.53 -12.41 -2.88
CA LYS A 84 -9.32 -13.22 -1.96
C LYS A 84 -10.78 -12.91 -2.14
N ASP A 85 -11.59 -13.91 -1.84
CA ASP A 85 -13.01 -13.73 -1.66
C ASP A 85 -13.30 -12.94 -0.37
N GLN A 86 -14.22 -11.99 -0.47
CA GLN A 86 -14.70 -11.15 0.63
C GLN A 86 -15.90 -11.78 1.35
N MET A 87 -16.53 -12.80 0.75
CA MET A 87 -17.64 -13.53 1.36
C MET A 87 -17.30 -15.02 1.48
N LEU A 88 -17.60 -15.61 2.64
CA LEU A 88 -17.44 -17.05 2.87
C LEU A 88 -18.33 -17.89 1.93
N SER A 89 -19.44 -17.32 1.44
CA SER A 89 -20.36 -17.97 0.51
C SER A 89 -19.86 -17.98 -0.94
N CYS A 90 -18.74 -17.34 -1.27
CA CYS A 90 -18.25 -17.25 -2.66
C CYS A 90 -18.08 -18.59 -3.39
N PRO A 91 -17.62 -19.69 -2.75
CA PRO A 91 -17.54 -21.00 -3.40
C PRO A 91 -18.91 -21.53 -3.82
N GLU A 92 -19.92 -21.40 -2.94
CA GLU A 92 -21.30 -21.82 -3.23
C GLU A 92 -21.90 -20.99 -4.36
N ARG A 93 -21.69 -19.67 -4.30
CA ARG A 93 -22.18 -18.71 -5.32
C ARG A 93 -21.53 -18.90 -6.69
N ALA A 94 -20.28 -19.37 -6.73
CA ALA A 94 -19.61 -19.78 -7.95
C ALA A 94 -20.23 -21.06 -8.53
N LEU A 95 -20.57 -22.03 -7.69
CA LEU A 95 -21.24 -23.27 -8.08
C LEU A 95 -22.68 -23.03 -8.60
N THR A 96 -23.42 -22.08 -8.00
CA THR A 96 -24.78 -21.69 -8.44
C THR A 96 -24.78 -20.80 -9.70
N GLY A 97 -23.60 -20.44 -10.22
CA GLY A 97 -23.46 -19.72 -11.49
C GLY A 97 -23.60 -18.19 -11.39
N GLU A 98 -23.56 -17.62 -10.18
CA GLU A 98 -23.68 -16.17 -10.00
C GLU A 98 -22.55 -15.39 -10.69
N CYS A 99 -21.35 -15.96 -10.79
CA CYS A 99 -20.24 -15.39 -11.54
C CYS A 99 -20.58 -15.17 -13.03
N LYS A 100 -21.42 -16.01 -13.62
CA LYS A 100 -21.84 -15.92 -15.03
C LYS A 100 -22.97 -14.92 -15.24
N ALA A 101 -23.78 -14.69 -14.21
CA ALA A 101 -24.87 -13.70 -14.25
C ALA A 101 -24.37 -12.24 -14.24
N LYS A 102 -23.06 -12.02 -14.05
CA LYS A 102 -22.39 -10.71 -14.01
C LYS A 102 -22.96 -9.64 -13.03
N PRO A 103 -23.43 -9.96 -11.80
CA PRO A 103 -23.62 -8.92 -10.80
C PRO A 103 -22.29 -8.22 -10.48
N LEU A 104 -22.21 -6.89 -10.65
CA LEU A 104 -21.05 -6.12 -10.17
C LEU A 104 -20.67 -6.44 -8.71
N PRO A 105 -21.62 -6.71 -7.78
CA PRO A 105 -21.30 -7.12 -6.43
C PRO A 105 -20.63 -8.50 -6.31
N ILE A 106 -21.05 -9.53 -7.07
CA ILE A 106 -20.39 -10.86 -7.02
C ILE A 106 -18.98 -10.78 -7.60
N LEU A 107 -18.80 -10.07 -8.72
CA LEU A 107 -17.51 -10.00 -9.40
C LEU A 107 -16.49 -9.19 -8.59
N SER A 108 -16.95 -8.23 -7.78
CA SER A 108 -16.07 -7.45 -6.91
C SER A 108 -15.75 -8.16 -5.59
N GLN A 109 -16.70 -8.92 -5.03
CA GLN A 109 -16.57 -9.59 -3.73
C GLN A 109 -16.07 -11.03 -3.80
N CYS A 110 -16.30 -11.74 -4.91
CA CYS A 110 -15.93 -13.15 -5.08
C CYS A 110 -14.91 -13.34 -6.20
N ARG A 111 -13.87 -12.50 -6.20
CA ARG A 111 -12.86 -12.46 -7.28
C ARG A 111 -12.12 -13.78 -7.45
N GLN A 112 -11.81 -14.46 -6.35
CA GLN A 112 -11.07 -15.72 -6.38
C GLN A 112 -11.98 -16.87 -6.84
N SER A 113 -13.16 -17.01 -6.22
CA SER A 113 -14.15 -18.04 -6.61
C SER A 113 -14.68 -17.85 -8.05
N CYS A 114 -14.72 -16.61 -8.55
CA CYS A 114 -15.14 -16.32 -9.93
C CYS A 114 -14.01 -16.34 -10.97
N GLY A 115 -12.76 -16.65 -10.59
CA GLY A 115 -11.62 -16.69 -11.53
C GLY A 115 -11.30 -15.33 -12.17
N LEU A 116 -11.52 -14.24 -11.42
CA LEU A 116 -11.20 -12.86 -11.82
C LEU A 116 -9.81 -12.42 -11.31
N CYS A 117 -9.08 -13.41 -10.84
CA CYS A 117 -7.65 -13.43 -10.65
C CYS A 117 -7.13 -14.48 -11.62
#